data_AF-A0A938NUS1-F1
#
_entry.id   AF-A0A938NUS1-F1
#
_cell.length_a   1.000
_cell.length_b   1.000
_cell.length_c   1.000
_cell.angle_alpha   90.00
_cell.angle_beta   90.00
_cell.angle_gamma   90.00
#
_symmetry.space_group_name_H-M   'P 1'
#
loop_
_entity.id
_entity.type
_entity.pdbx_description
1 polymer ?
#
loop_
_entity_poly.entity_id
_entity_poly.type
_entity_poly.pdbx_seq_one_letter_code
_entity_poly.pdbx_strand_id
1 'polypeptide(L)'
;MKKWIVGWVSLFFAGTLSAQMPHRIAVLVNENSQNSKKAANFFAASHGVPGDNLIYLNLPSSITSGRSECTPDEFRTLIYEPAQQILEQRGLTNQVLAWVYSVDFPIRITTSSNDRQQMSIMGLTFTRGKIPSPEMIEQGQFLSPLFAGPAKPDGPKNPPRSFDILHGGLKDNMPLPSMMLGYIGENGTSMETVLRTIENGVRARQSGAKLPVMLIQTPDTARSGAREWQYAAVKAELAALGGNVEIYTNQPAPQTGLLGVITGAETVKPSDFGTFAPGALGEHLTSWAAEFQKPQTKCTDWLTAGATVTAGTVTEPYSNWAKFPHARFFVHYASGCSAMESFYQSIFSPVPLLLLGNPLSQITGLPVEIKTIGLSKEISSNVDAAFVAEAKFPIPAQVLYSALFDGKQIKEADGVTLIDLPYKEAGDGYHEVRIIAQAFNPVTPGGFRDVPVFINKKGRSLAITNMVSRPERQEVALSVTINGKEMPKEIYALSNGRQLDRKPYSAGTEIIFNEQLIGEGPNRIQAVAIYEDGMTVHSAPIVFTITFDEPSK
;
A
#
# COMPACT_ATOMS: atom_id res chain seq x y z
N MET A 1 6.40 29.15 -22.13
CA MET A 1 7.45 28.22 -22.65
C MET A 1 8.45 27.92 -21.55
N LYS A 2 8.21 26.87 -20.76
CA LYS A 2 9.25 26.27 -19.90
C LYS A 2 9.42 24.83 -20.35
N LYS A 3 10.68 24.47 -20.59
CA LYS A 3 11.13 23.22 -21.21
C LYS A 3 10.81 22.05 -20.28
N TRP A 4 10.15 21.04 -20.83
CA TRP A 4 10.00 19.73 -20.22
C TRP A 4 11.38 19.09 -20.11
N ILE A 5 11.76 18.63 -18.93
CA ILE A 5 12.93 17.75 -18.78
C ILE A 5 12.40 16.33 -18.91
N VAL A 6 12.44 15.76 -20.12
CA VAL A 6 12.45 14.30 -20.29
C VAL A 6 13.86 13.86 -19.88
N GLY A 7 14.07 13.77 -18.57
CA GLY A 7 15.31 13.25 -18.01
C GLY A 7 15.27 11.74 -18.11
N TRP A 8 16.21 11.16 -18.86
CA TRP A 8 16.51 9.74 -18.76
C TRP A 8 17.12 9.49 -17.38
N VAL A 9 16.28 9.21 -16.39
CA VAL A 9 16.77 8.74 -15.11
C VAL A 9 16.87 7.23 -15.22
N SER A 10 18.08 6.73 -15.46
CA SER A 10 18.43 5.35 -15.13
C SER A 10 18.41 5.22 -13.61
N LEU A 11 17.21 5.11 -13.04
CA LEU A 11 17.03 4.70 -11.66
C LEU A 11 17.45 3.24 -11.59
N PHE A 12 18.68 3.00 -11.18
CA PHE A 12 19.03 1.73 -10.56
C PHE A 12 18.11 1.59 -9.34
N PHE A 13 17.04 0.80 -9.51
CA PHE A 13 16.51 -0.22 -8.61
C PHE A 13 17.51 -0.70 -7.53
N ALA A 14 18.03 0.16 -6.64
CA ALA A 14 18.62 -0.27 -5.40
C ALA A 14 17.48 -0.93 -4.61
N GLY A 15 17.60 -2.24 -4.35
CA GLY A 15 16.52 -3.06 -3.80
C GLY A 15 15.81 -2.36 -2.65
N THR A 16 14.50 -2.18 -2.78
CA THR A 16 13.68 -1.66 -1.70
C THR A 16 13.56 -2.75 -0.65
N LEU A 17 14.26 -2.53 0.45
CA LEU A 17 14.13 -3.32 1.65
C LEU A 17 12.72 -3.03 2.20
N SER A 18 11.85 -4.03 2.30
CA SER A 18 10.52 -3.92 2.92
C SER A 18 10.17 -5.23 3.63
N ALA A 19 9.71 -5.17 4.88
CA ALA A 19 9.20 -6.36 5.59
C ALA A 19 7.73 -6.64 5.22
N GLN A 20 7.06 -5.71 4.52
CA GLN A 20 5.76 -5.98 3.90
C GLN A 20 5.92 -5.89 2.40
N MET A 21 5.75 -7.04 1.76
CA MET A 21 6.16 -7.17 0.38
C MET A 21 5.10 -6.50 -0.49
N PRO A 22 5.48 -5.50 -1.30
CA PRO A 22 4.53 -4.67 -2.04
C PRO A 22 3.73 -5.47 -3.08
N HIS A 23 4.12 -6.72 -3.38
CA HIS A 23 3.36 -7.65 -4.21
C HIS A 23 2.15 -8.30 -3.49
N ARG A 24 2.07 -8.20 -2.16
CA ARG A 24 0.95 -8.71 -1.33
C ARG A 24 -0.21 -7.73 -1.21
N ILE A 25 -0.12 -6.54 -1.80
CA ILE A 25 -1.17 -5.52 -1.72
C ILE A 25 -1.79 -5.23 -3.08
N ALA A 26 -3.09 -4.95 -3.13
CA ALA A 26 -3.70 -4.31 -4.30
C ALA A 26 -3.90 -2.82 -4.02
N VAL A 27 -3.44 -1.95 -4.93
CA VAL A 27 -3.66 -0.50 -4.84
C VAL A 27 -4.89 -0.15 -5.67
N LEU A 28 -5.97 0.26 -5.01
CA LEU A 28 -7.20 0.64 -5.67
C LEU A 28 -7.13 2.12 -6.08
N VAL A 29 -7.36 2.38 -7.37
CA VAL A 29 -7.22 3.69 -8.00
C VAL A 29 -8.57 4.11 -8.55
N ASN A 30 -9.05 5.30 -8.17
CA ASN A 30 -10.21 5.90 -8.80
C ASN A 30 -9.81 6.38 -10.20
N GLU A 31 -10.30 5.71 -11.23
CA GLU A 31 -9.96 5.99 -12.62
C GLU A 31 -10.35 7.41 -13.06
N ASN A 32 -11.39 7.98 -12.44
CA ASN A 32 -11.90 9.31 -12.76
C ASN A 32 -11.20 10.43 -12.00
N SER A 33 -10.24 10.13 -11.11
CA SER A 33 -9.51 11.13 -10.33
C SER A 33 -8.02 11.17 -10.68
N GLN A 34 -7.54 12.34 -11.11
CA GLN A 34 -6.11 12.58 -11.32
C GLN A 34 -5.32 12.57 -10.01
N ASN A 35 -5.91 13.03 -8.91
CA ASN A 35 -5.29 12.95 -7.58
C ASN A 35 -5.11 11.50 -7.13
N SER A 36 -6.12 10.66 -7.39
CA SER A 36 -6.06 9.22 -7.08
C SER A 36 -4.97 8.52 -7.88
N LYS A 37 -4.84 8.82 -9.18
CA LYS A 37 -3.73 8.31 -10.00
C LYS A 37 -2.37 8.79 -9.49
N LYS A 38 -2.22 10.08 -9.18
CA LYS A 38 -0.98 10.68 -8.67
C LYS A 38 -0.51 10.01 -7.38
N ALA A 39 -1.40 9.87 -6.40
CA ALA A 39 -1.06 9.22 -5.13
C ALA A 39 -0.70 7.73 -5.33
N ALA A 40 -1.45 7.02 -6.17
CA ALA A 40 -1.19 5.60 -6.47
C ALA A 40 0.14 5.40 -7.19
N ASN A 41 0.44 6.20 -8.22
CA ASN A 41 1.69 6.16 -8.96
C ASN A 41 2.90 6.43 -8.05
N PHE A 42 2.81 7.48 -7.22
CA PHE A 42 3.87 7.82 -6.28
C PHE A 42 4.08 6.73 -5.23
N PHE A 43 2.99 6.18 -4.66
CA PHE A 43 3.06 5.08 -3.71
C PHE A 43 3.63 3.80 -4.32
N ALA A 44 3.17 3.43 -5.51
CA ALA A 44 3.63 2.23 -6.21
C ALA A 44 5.13 2.31 -6.54
N ALA A 45 5.59 3.45 -7.08
CA ALA A 45 7.00 3.66 -7.37
C ALA A 45 7.87 3.71 -6.11
N SER A 46 7.38 4.35 -5.04
CA SER A 46 8.11 4.49 -3.77
C SER A 46 8.34 3.16 -3.06
N HIS A 47 7.43 2.20 -3.21
CA HIS A 47 7.50 0.90 -2.54
C HIS A 47 7.84 -0.27 -3.47
N GLY A 48 7.84 -0.06 -4.79
CA GLY A 48 8.01 -1.12 -5.79
C GLY A 48 6.81 -2.06 -5.87
N VAL A 49 5.59 -1.53 -5.82
CA VAL A 49 4.35 -2.30 -6.07
C VAL A 49 4.32 -2.75 -7.54
N PRO A 50 4.12 -4.06 -7.83
CA PRO A 50 4.01 -4.52 -9.21
C PRO A 50 2.88 -3.79 -9.94
N GLY A 51 3.08 -3.51 -11.23
CA GLY A 51 2.09 -2.76 -12.02
C GLY A 51 0.71 -3.43 -12.05
N ASP A 52 0.67 -4.76 -12.11
CA ASP A 52 -0.57 -5.54 -12.13
C ASP A 52 -1.36 -5.48 -10.81
N ASN A 53 -0.73 -5.03 -9.72
CA ASN A 53 -1.38 -4.82 -8.44
C ASN A 53 -2.14 -3.47 -8.38
N LEU A 54 -2.04 -2.60 -9.40
CA LEU A 54 -2.83 -1.37 -9.48
C LEU A 54 -4.16 -1.64 -10.18
N ILE A 55 -5.25 -1.47 -9.44
CA ILE A 55 -6.61 -1.82 -9.82
C ILE A 55 -7.40 -0.54 -10.03
N TYR A 56 -7.70 -0.22 -11.29
CA TYR A 56 -8.43 0.99 -11.66
C TYR A 56 -9.93 0.70 -11.62
N LEU A 57 -10.66 1.56 -10.91
CA LEU A 57 -12.10 1.45 -10.67
C LEU A 57 -12.78 2.72 -11.15
N ASN A 58 -13.81 2.57 -11.97
CA ASN A 58 -14.61 3.68 -12.49
C ASN A 58 -15.66 4.09 -11.44
N LEU A 59 -15.35 5.12 -10.65
CA LEU A 59 -16.22 5.60 -9.58
C LEU A 59 -16.96 6.88 -9.99
N PRO A 60 -18.29 6.95 -9.82
CA PRO A 60 -19.04 8.17 -10.05
C PRO A 60 -18.74 9.21 -8.97
N SER A 61 -18.82 10.50 -9.32
CA SER A 61 -18.60 11.60 -8.38
C SER A 61 -19.60 11.64 -7.22
N SER A 62 -20.77 10.99 -7.38
CA SER A 62 -21.84 10.91 -6.37
C SER A 62 -21.40 10.24 -5.07
N ILE A 63 -20.46 9.29 -5.12
CA ILE A 63 -19.97 8.56 -3.94
C ILE A 63 -18.63 9.07 -3.41
N THR A 64 -17.97 9.96 -4.16
CA THR A 64 -16.63 10.48 -3.80
C THR A 64 -16.66 11.95 -3.37
N SER A 65 -17.71 12.69 -3.74
CA SER A 65 -17.89 14.11 -3.42
C SER A 65 -18.70 14.33 -2.14
N GLY A 66 -18.67 15.56 -1.61
CA GLY A 66 -19.43 15.93 -0.41
C GLY A 66 -18.99 15.11 0.80
N ARG A 67 -19.93 14.40 1.43
CA ARG A 67 -19.63 13.53 2.59
C ARG A 67 -18.86 12.25 2.22
N SER A 68 -18.69 11.96 0.93
CA SER A 68 -17.92 10.81 0.45
C SER A 68 -18.43 9.49 1.04
N GLU A 69 -19.73 9.24 0.88
CA GLU A 69 -20.43 8.07 1.42
C GLU A 69 -20.98 7.21 0.27
N CYS A 70 -21.15 5.91 0.53
CA CYS A 70 -21.90 5.04 -0.38
C CYS A 70 -22.74 4.01 0.39
N THR A 71 -23.72 3.44 -0.27
CA THR A 71 -24.49 2.30 0.23
C THR A 71 -23.70 0.99 0.15
N PRO A 72 -24.12 -0.07 0.87
CA PRO A 72 -23.50 -1.39 0.71
C PRO A 72 -23.57 -1.94 -0.72
N ASP A 73 -24.66 -1.68 -1.45
CA ASP A 73 -24.82 -2.12 -2.83
C ASP A 73 -23.90 -1.37 -3.80
N GLU A 74 -23.73 -0.06 -3.62
CA GLU A 74 -22.76 0.73 -4.38
C GLU A 74 -21.33 0.26 -4.09
N PHE A 75 -20.98 0.00 -2.82
CA PHE A 75 -19.69 -0.58 -2.48
C PHE A 75 -19.46 -1.93 -3.19
N ARG A 76 -20.46 -2.82 -3.14
CA ARG A 76 -20.37 -4.14 -3.77
C ARG A 76 -20.14 -4.03 -5.27
N THR A 77 -20.96 -3.23 -5.95
CA THR A 77 -21.03 -3.17 -7.42
C THR A 77 -19.98 -2.27 -8.06
N LEU A 78 -19.53 -1.21 -7.37
CA LEU A 78 -18.58 -0.24 -7.92
C LEU A 78 -17.15 -0.48 -7.46
N ILE A 79 -16.95 -1.15 -6.32
CA ILE A 79 -15.62 -1.31 -5.70
C ILE A 79 -15.26 -2.78 -5.52
N TYR A 80 -16.04 -3.52 -4.72
CA TYR A 80 -15.60 -4.84 -4.24
C TYR A 80 -15.58 -5.89 -5.36
N GLU A 81 -16.69 -6.11 -6.06
CA GLU A 81 -16.76 -7.10 -7.14
C GLU A 81 -15.84 -6.77 -8.31
N PRO A 82 -15.79 -5.52 -8.84
CA PRO A 82 -14.86 -5.18 -9.92
C PRO A 82 -13.40 -5.38 -9.52
N ALA A 83 -13.00 -5.02 -8.29
CA ALA A 83 -11.63 -5.24 -7.83
C ALA A 83 -11.28 -6.73 -7.74
N GLN A 84 -12.18 -7.56 -7.22
CA GLN A 84 -12.00 -9.01 -7.15
C GLN A 84 -11.90 -9.63 -8.55
N GLN A 85 -12.75 -9.20 -9.50
CA GLN A 85 -12.71 -9.67 -10.89
C GLN A 85 -11.39 -9.34 -11.58
N ILE A 86 -10.85 -8.13 -11.39
CA ILE A 86 -9.55 -7.75 -11.96
C ILE A 86 -8.43 -8.58 -11.33
N LEU A 87 -8.46 -8.80 -10.01
CA LEU A 87 -7.49 -9.65 -9.32
C LEU A 87 -7.53 -11.10 -9.82
N GLU A 88 -8.72 -11.66 -10.04
CA GLU A 88 -8.90 -12.99 -10.60
C GLU A 88 -8.38 -13.08 -12.04
N GLN A 89 -8.75 -12.15 -12.91
CA GLN A 89 -8.29 -12.09 -14.31
C GLN A 89 -6.77 -11.97 -14.41
N ARG A 90 -6.13 -11.30 -13.44
CA ARG A 90 -4.67 -11.15 -13.37
C ARG A 90 -3.98 -12.30 -12.62
N GLY A 91 -4.73 -13.24 -12.04
CA GLY A 91 -4.17 -14.37 -11.28
C GLY A 91 -3.56 -13.97 -9.93
N LEU A 92 -4.04 -12.88 -9.33
CA LEU A 92 -3.49 -12.29 -8.11
C LEU A 92 -4.27 -12.63 -6.83
N THR A 93 -5.40 -13.33 -6.94
CA THR A 93 -6.32 -13.60 -5.81
C THR A 93 -5.64 -14.25 -4.60
N ASN A 94 -4.75 -15.21 -4.83
CA ASN A 94 -4.00 -15.89 -3.74
C ASN A 94 -2.73 -15.14 -3.33
N GLN A 95 -2.32 -14.14 -4.12
CA GLN A 95 -1.11 -13.36 -3.86
C GLN A 95 -1.42 -12.15 -2.98
N VAL A 96 -2.56 -11.48 -3.18
CA VAL A 96 -2.95 -10.27 -2.46
C VAL A 96 -3.61 -10.60 -1.12
N LEU A 97 -3.08 -10.00 -0.04
CA LEU A 97 -3.56 -10.17 1.33
C LEU A 97 -4.22 -8.90 1.90
N ALA A 98 -4.02 -7.73 1.29
CA ALA A 98 -4.54 -6.46 1.77
C ALA A 98 -4.79 -5.46 0.63
N TRP A 99 -5.66 -4.48 0.87
CA TRP A 99 -5.97 -3.40 -0.07
C TRP A 99 -5.42 -2.05 0.40
N VAL A 100 -4.97 -1.24 -0.55
CA VAL A 100 -4.58 0.15 -0.31
C VAL A 100 -5.46 1.02 -1.18
N TYR A 101 -6.36 1.77 -0.55
CA TYR A 101 -7.15 2.78 -1.23
C TYR A 101 -6.26 3.99 -1.52
N SER A 102 -6.23 4.43 -2.78
CA SER A 102 -5.74 5.78 -3.07
C SER A 102 -6.73 6.83 -2.53
N VAL A 103 -6.48 8.11 -2.80
CA VAL A 103 -7.42 9.20 -2.48
C VAL A 103 -8.67 9.14 -3.37
N ASP A 104 -9.69 9.92 -3.02
CA ASP A 104 -10.97 10.05 -3.75
C ASP A 104 -11.78 8.75 -3.85
N PHE A 105 -11.86 8.02 -2.73
CA PHE A 105 -12.81 6.93 -2.50
C PHE A 105 -13.80 7.33 -1.39
N PRO A 106 -15.01 6.73 -1.35
CA PRO A 106 -15.89 6.91 -0.20
C PRO A 106 -15.18 6.47 1.08
N ILE A 107 -15.43 7.17 2.17
CA ILE A 107 -14.85 6.88 3.49
C ILE A 107 -15.81 6.09 4.38
N ARG A 108 -17.12 6.20 4.10
CA ARG A 108 -18.20 5.72 4.97
C ARG A 108 -19.25 4.92 4.19
N ILE A 109 -19.76 3.86 4.82
CA ILE A 109 -20.85 3.03 4.32
C ILE A 109 -22.13 3.31 5.12
N THR A 110 -23.17 3.75 4.42
CA THR A 110 -24.48 4.04 5.02
C THR A 110 -25.30 2.76 5.17
N THR A 111 -25.07 2.03 6.25
CA THR A 111 -25.74 0.74 6.54
C THR A 111 -27.08 0.87 7.28
N SER A 112 -27.34 2.02 7.92
CA SER A 112 -28.59 2.28 8.65
C SER A 112 -28.84 3.78 8.82
N SER A 113 -30.02 4.15 9.31
CA SER A 113 -30.35 5.53 9.70
C SER A 113 -29.69 5.98 11.02
N ASN A 114 -29.19 5.04 11.84
CA ASN A 114 -28.46 5.36 13.06
C ASN A 114 -26.97 5.56 12.74
N ASP A 115 -26.45 6.76 13.03
CA ASP A 115 -25.05 7.13 12.83
C ASP A 115 -24.07 6.09 13.41
N ARG A 116 -24.39 5.54 14.59
CA ARG A 116 -23.54 4.60 15.35
C ARG A 116 -23.42 3.21 14.73
N GLN A 117 -24.33 2.88 13.82
CA GLN A 117 -24.41 1.57 13.17
C GLN A 117 -23.81 1.58 11.76
N GLN A 118 -23.30 2.73 11.32
CA GLN A 118 -22.58 2.86 10.04
C GLN A 118 -21.17 2.27 10.13
N MET A 119 -20.61 1.91 8.97
CA MET A 119 -19.27 1.32 8.85
C MET A 119 -18.35 2.28 8.08
N SER A 120 -17.04 2.14 8.22
CA SER A 120 -16.12 2.73 7.24
C SER A 120 -16.07 1.85 5.99
N ILE A 121 -15.59 2.41 4.86
CA ILE A 121 -15.28 1.60 3.67
C ILE A 121 -14.33 0.44 4.03
N MET A 122 -13.35 0.70 4.89
CA MET A 122 -12.38 -0.30 5.34
C MET A 122 -13.01 -1.36 6.22
N GLY A 123 -14.02 -1.01 7.01
CA GLY A 123 -14.78 -1.95 7.81
C GLY A 123 -15.51 -2.98 6.95
N LEU A 124 -16.18 -2.52 5.89
CA LEU A 124 -16.90 -3.43 4.99
C LEU A 124 -15.94 -4.24 4.08
N THR A 125 -14.81 -3.64 3.70
CA THR A 125 -13.71 -4.38 3.05
C THR A 125 -13.16 -5.46 3.96
N PHE A 126 -12.89 -5.15 5.23
CA PHE A 126 -12.36 -6.09 6.22
C PHE A 126 -13.24 -7.32 6.37
N THR A 127 -14.56 -7.11 6.41
CA THR A 127 -15.55 -8.19 6.51
C THR A 127 -15.89 -8.83 5.16
N ARG A 128 -15.18 -8.49 4.07
CA ARG A 128 -15.36 -9.03 2.72
C ARG A 128 -16.80 -8.83 2.22
N GLY A 129 -17.35 -7.65 2.43
CA GLY A 129 -18.71 -7.28 2.02
C GLY A 129 -19.82 -7.77 2.97
N LYS A 130 -19.50 -8.49 4.05
CA LYS A 130 -20.48 -8.98 5.02
C LYS A 130 -20.76 -7.91 6.07
N ILE A 131 -22.01 -7.51 6.24
CA ILE A 131 -22.40 -6.50 7.24
C ILE A 131 -22.66 -7.21 8.58
N PRO A 132 -21.93 -6.90 9.68
CA PRO A 132 -22.24 -7.41 11.02
C PRO A 132 -23.62 -6.93 11.50
N SER A 133 -24.17 -7.52 12.57
CA SER A 133 -25.44 -7.03 13.11
C SER A 133 -25.33 -5.57 13.57
N PRO A 134 -26.40 -4.76 13.50
CA PRO A 134 -26.35 -3.36 13.93
C PRO A 134 -25.85 -3.20 15.37
N GLU A 135 -26.28 -4.09 16.27
CA GLU A 135 -25.81 -4.12 17.66
C GLU A 135 -24.31 -4.39 17.78
N MET A 136 -23.76 -5.34 16.98
CA MET A 136 -22.33 -5.61 16.98
C MET A 136 -21.51 -4.40 16.52
N ILE A 137 -21.99 -3.66 15.52
CA ILE A 137 -21.35 -2.44 15.03
C ILE A 137 -21.40 -1.35 16.10
N GLU A 138 -22.60 -1.10 16.63
CA GLU A 138 -22.85 -0.05 17.60
C GLU A 138 -22.10 -0.28 18.92
N GLN A 139 -22.02 -1.52 19.41
CA GLN A 139 -21.35 -1.85 20.67
C GLN A 139 -19.85 -2.16 20.50
N GLY A 140 -19.33 -2.15 19.27
CA GLY A 140 -17.91 -2.48 19.01
C GLY A 140 -17.55 -3.92 19.38
N GLN A 141 -18.49 -4.84 19.18
CA GLN A 141 -18.38 -6.25 19.57
C GLN A 141 -17.93 -7.16 18.42
N PHE A 142 -17.66 -6.61 17.24
CA PHE A 142 -17.03 -7.37 16.17
C PHE A 142 -15.60 -7.73 16.57
N LEU A 143 -15.36 -8.99 16.94
CA LEU A 143 -14.04 -9.48 17.34
C LEU A 143 -13.18 -9.71 16.10
N SER A 144 -12.19 -8.84 15.87
CA SER A 144 -11.20 -9.02 14.81
C SER A 144 -10.35 -10.28 15.08
N PRO A 145 -10.25 -11.22 14.12
CA PRO A 145 -9.35 -12.37 14.25
C PRO A 145 -7.87 -11.97 14.15
N LEU A 146 -7.58 -10.72 13.76
CA LEU A 146 -6.22 -10.19 13.72
C LEU A 146 -5.82 -9.51 15.03
N PHE A 147 -6.78 -9.20 15.91
CA PHE A 147 -6.49 -8.52 17.17
C PHE A 147 -5.54 -9.35 18.05
N ALA A 148 -4.42 -8.75 18.44
CA ALA A 148 -3.36 -9.42 19.17
C ALA A 148 -3.45 -9.22 20.69
N GLY A 149 -4.57 -8.70 21.19
CA GLY A 149 -4.81 -8.56 22.62
C GLY A 149 -3.92 -7.48 23.28
N PRO A 150 -4.11 -7.26 24.59
CA PRO A 150 -5.18 -7.83 25.41
C PRO A 150 -6.50 -7.06 25.27
N ALA A 151 -7.63 -7.72 25.56
CA ALA A 151 -8.96 -7.10 25.56
C ALA A 151 -9.39 -6.53 26.93
N LYS A 152 -8.55 -6.73 27.97
CA LYS A 152 -8.79 -6.31 29.35
C LYS A 152 -7.44 -6.23 30.07
N PRO A 153 -7.36 -5.56 31.23
CA PRO A 153 -6.16 -5.60 32.07
C PRO A 153 -5.71 -7.04 32.32
N ASP A 154 -4.40 -7.28 32.18
CA ASP A 154 -3.75 -8.59 32.37
C ASP A 154 -4.30 -9.74 31.50
N GLY A 155 -5.03 -9.42 30.43
CA GLY A 155 -5.55 -10.39 29.48
C GLY A 155 -4.46 -11.04 28.61
N PRO A 156 -4.82 -12.10 27.85
CA PRO A 156 -3.89 -12.77 26.95
C PRO A 156 -3.45 -11.85 25.81
N LYS A 157 -2.21 -12.06 25.38
CA LYS A 157 -1.53 -11.26 24.34
C LYS A 157 -0.93 -12.21 23.33
N ASN A 158 -1.19 -11.98 22.05
CA ASN A 158 -0.53 -12.69 20.97
C ASN A 158 0.74 -11.94 20.55
N PRO A 159 1.80 -12.65 20.13
CA PRO A 159 2.99 -12.01 19.61
C PRO A 159 2.68 -11.25 18.30
N PRO A 160 3.42 -10.17 18.00
CA PRO A 160 3.36 -9.50 16.70
C PRO A 160 3.62 -10.48 15.55
N ARG A 161 2.81 -10.39 14.50
CA ARG A 161 2.89 -11.24 13.31
C ARG A 161 2.71 -10.43 12.03
N SER A 162 3.35 -10.85 10.95
CA SER A 162 3.06 -10.33 9.61
C SER A 162 1.76 -10.90 9.06
N PHE A 163 1.22 -10.26 8.01
CA PHE A 163 0.05 -10.79 7.31
C PHE A 163 0.30 -12.15 6.65
N ASP A 164 1.51 -12.44 6.16
CA ASP A 164 1.83 -13.77 5.62
C ASP A 164 1.66 -14.88 6.68
N ILE A 165 2.14 -14.64 7.91
CA ILE A 165 2.00 -15.61 9.02
C ILE A 165 0.53 -15.74 9.47
N LEU A 166 -0.20 -14.62 9.55
CA LEU A 166 -1.63 -14.63 9.88
C LEU A 166 -2.44 -15.35 8.79
N HIS A 167 -2.10 -15.15 7.52
CA HIS A 167 -2.72 -15.83 6.39
C HIS A 167 -2.48 -17.33 6.43
N GLY A 168 -1.25 -17.79 6.71
CA GLY A 168 -0.95 -19.21 6.84
C GLY A 168 -1.82 -19.94 7.89
N GLY A 169 -2.20 -19.24 8.96
CA GLY A 169 -3.10 -19.77 9.99
C GLY A 169 -4.59 -19.62 9.67
N LEU A 170 -5.02 -18.47 9.16
CA LEU A 170 -6.44 -18.14 8.95
C LEU A 170 -6.97 -18.63 7.60
N LYS A 171 -6.11 -18.72 6.57
CA LYS A 171 -6.45 -19.09 5.19
C LYS A 171 -7.63 -18.26 4.67
N ASP A 172 -8.66 -18.92 4.15
CA ASP A 172 -9.88 -18.29 3.63
C ASP A 172 -10.67 -17.50 4.67
N ASN A 173 -10.45 -17.77 5.97
CA ASN A 173 -11.05 -17.01 7.07
C ASN A 173 -10.30 -15.70 7.36
N MET A 174 -9.16 -15.44 6.69
CA MET A 174 -8.48 -14.18 6.87
C MET A 174 -9.38 -13.04 6.36
N PRO A 175 -9.69 -12.04 7.21
CA PRO A 175 -10.36 -10.83 6.75
C PRO A 175 -9.47 -10.10 5.73
N LEU A 176 -9.98 -9.03 5.13
CA LEU A 176 -9.21 -8.26 4.13
C LEU A 176 -8.79 -6.90 4.71
N PRO A 177 -7.62 -6.81 5.37
CA PRO A 177 -7.03 -5.55 5.80
C PRO A 177 -7.02 -4.50 4.69
N SER A 178 -7.30 -3.26 5.06
CA SER A 178 -7.16 -2.13 4.15
C SER A 178 -6.80 -0.82 4.83
N MET A 179 -6.22 0.10 4.07
CA MET A 179 -5.84 1.44 4.53
C MET A 179 -5.90 2.42 3.35
N MET A 180 -6.08 3.72 3.62
CA MET A 180 -6.21 4.75 2.59
C MET A 180 -5.03 5.73 2.67
N LEU A 181 -4.48 6.13 1.51
CA LEU A 181 -3.30 7.00 1.46
C LEU A 181 -3.56 8.39 2.05
N GLY A 182 -4.81 8.86 2.00
CA GLY A 182 -5.28 10.06 2.67
C GLY A 182 -6.68 10.46 2.22
N TYR A 183 -7.22 11.51 2.83
CA TYR A 183 -8.48 12.12 2.41
C TYR A 183 -8.23 13.59 2.09
N ILE A 184 -8.48 13.98 0.83
CA ILE A 184 -8.23 15.34 0.30
C ILE A 184 -9.52 16.12 0.01
N GLY A 185 -10.66 15.59 0.45
CA GLY A 185 -11.94 16.27 0.34
C GLY A 185 -12.06 17.44 1.32
N GLU A 186 -13.26 18.00 1.40
CA GLU A 186 -13.57 19.11 2.30
C GLU A 186 -13.16 18.82 3.75
N ASN A 187 -12.47 19.76 4.41
CA ASN A 187 -11.91 19.62 5.76
C ASN A 187 -10.92 18.46 5.96
N GLY A 188 -10.43 17.85 4.87
CA GLY A 188 -9.38 16.84 4.86
C GLY A 188 -7.97 17.43 4.94
N THR A 189 -7.03 16.77 4.27
CA THR A 189 -5.65 17.26 4.09
C THR A 189 -5.36 17.62 2.63
N SER A 190 -4.12 17.98 2.29
CA SER A 190 -3.69 18.30 0.93
C SER A 190 -3.03 17.11 0.22
N MET A 191 -3.00 17.15 -1.11
CA MET A 191 -2.20 16.20 -1.89
C MET A 191 -0.72 16.25 -1.54
N GLU A 192 -0.17 17.42 -1.22
CA GLU A 192 1.21 17.55 -0.72
C GLU A 192 1.43 16.75 0.57
N THR A 193 0.47 16.81 1.50
CA THR A 193 0.54 16.00 2.72
C THR A 193 0.49 14.51 2.41
N VAL A 194 -0.37 14.06 1.48
CA VAL A 194 -0.43 12.65 1.07
C VAL A 194 0.89 12.19 0.46
N LEU A 195 1.51 12.97 -0.42
CA LEU A 195 2.81 12.60 -0.99
C LEU A 195 3.91 12.58 0.08
N ARG A 196 3.91 13.56 0.99
CA ARG A 196 4.85 13.59 2.12
C ARG A 196 4.67 12.39 3.06
N THR A 197 3.45 11.95 3.35
CA THR A 197 3.24 10.76 4.20
C THR A 197 3.75 9.49 3.52
N ILE A 198 3.61 9.38 2.20
CA ILE A 198 4.21 8.30 1.42
C ILE A 198 5.74 8.32 1.57
N GLU A 199 6.39 9.46 1.32
CA GLU A 199 7.85 9.60 1.49
C GLU A 199 8.31 9.29 2.92
N ASN A 200 7.59 9.82 3.92
CA ASN A 200 7.89 9.58 5.32
C ASN A 200 7.78 8.10 5.68
N GLY A 201 6.83 7.35 5.12
CA GLY A 201 6.75 5.92 5.37
C GLY A 201 7.89 5.11 4.73
N VAL A 202 8.45 5.56 3.61
CA VAL A 202 9.71 4.98 3.06
C VAL A 202 10.89 5.28 3.97
N ARG A 203 10.99 6.52 4.47
CA ARG A 203 12.07 6.95 5.38
C ARG A 203 11.91 6.41 6.80
N ALA A 204 10.74 5.89 7.18
CA ALA A 204 10.40 5.48 8.54
C ALA A 204 11.44 4.56 9.20
N ARG A 205 12.10 3.70 8.40
CA ARG A 205 13.12 2.75 8.89
C ARG A 205 14.34 3.45 9.50
N GLN A 206 14.57 4.71 9.13
CA GLN A 206 15.65 5.54 9.67
C GLN A 206 15.34 6.01 11.09
N SER A 207 14.06 6.02 11.49
CA SER A 207 13.62 6.48 12.80
C SER A 207 13.97 5.50 13.93
N GLY A 208 13.78 4.19 13.71
CA GLY A 208 13.98 3.19 14.75
C GLY A 208 12.94 3.24 15.87
N ALA A 209 12.98 2.26 16.79
CA ALA A 209 12.04 2.15 17.91
C ALA A 209 12.37 3.06 19.11
N LYS A 210 13.55 3.69 19.14
CA LYS A 210 14.06 4.45 20.30
C LYS A 210 13.50 5.87 20.42
N LEU A 211 12.84 6.36 19.38
CA LEU A 211 12.25 7.69 19.37
C LEU A 211 11.06 7.79 20.35
N PRO A 212 10.81 8.99 20.91
CA PRO A 212 9.83 9.16 21.98
C PRO A 212 8.40 8.91 21.51
N VAL A 213 7.65 8.15 22.32
CA VAL A 213 6.20 7.97 22.25
C VAL A 213 5.54 8.61 23.46
N MET A 214 4.49 9.39 23.24
CA MET A 214 3.68 10.00 24.30
C MET A 214 2.34 9.28 24.41
N LEU A 215 2.04 8.75 25.60
CA LEU A 215 0.72 8.27 25.98
C LEU A 215 0.11 9.29 26.95
N ILE A 216 -0.99 9.93 26.58
CA ILE A 216 -1.47 11.13 27.26
C ILE A 216 -2.84 10.87 27.90
N GLN A 217 -2.86 11.01 29.22
CA GLN A 217 -4.07 11.08 30.03
C GLN A 217 -4.53 12.53 30.07
N THR A 218 -5.81 12.76 29.77
CA THR A 218 -6.40 14.11 29.74
C THR A 218 -7.54 14.22 30.76
N PRO A 219 -7.97 15.44 31.13
CA PRO A 219 -9.16 15.63 31.95
C PRO A 219 -10.47 15.12 31.32
N ASP A 220 -10.49 14.80 30.01
CA ASP A 220 -11.63 14.17 29.35
C ASP A 220 -11.66 12.68 29.68
N THR A 221 -12.20 12.35 30.86
CA THR A 221 -12.23 10.97 31.38
C THR A 221 -13.05 10.01 30.52
N ALA A 222 -14.00 10.52 29.72
CA ALA A 222 -14.74 9.69 28.80
C ALA A 222 -13.81 9.22 27.68
N ARG A 223 -13.13 10.14 27.00
CA ARG A 223 -12.27 9.80 25.84
C ARG A 223 -10.93 9.22 26.24
N SER A 224 -10.24 9.85 27.18
CA SER A 224 -8.92 9.41 27.65
C SER A 224 -9.03 8.15 28.50
N GLY A 225 -9.89 8.18 29.53
CA GLY A 225 -10.06 7.12 30.53
C GLY A 225 -10.36 5.73 29.95
N ALA A 226 -11.05 5.65 28.80
CA ALA A 226 -11.36 4.40 28.13
C ALA A 226 -10.11 3.56 27.77
N ARG A 227 -8.93 4.19 27.60
CA ARG A 227 -7.69 3.54 27.14
C ARG A 227 -6.55 3.55 28.14
N GLU A 228 -6.62 4.31 29.22
CA GLU A 228 -5.48 4.53 30.12
C GLU A 228 -4.98 3.24 30.77
N TRP A 229 -5.87 2.28 31.01
CA TRP A 229 -5.53 0.96 31.56
C TRP A 229 -4.46 0.21 30.74
N GLN A 230 -4.32 0.56 29.46
CA GLN A 230 -3.36 -0.04 28.53
C GLN A 230 -1.92 0.47 28.73
N TYR A 231 -1.75 1.69 29.24
CA TYR A 231 -0.52 2.46 29.06
C TYR A 231 0.67 1.92 29.84
N ALA A 232 0.48 1.55 31.11
CA ALA A 232 1.58 1.04 31.93
C ALA A 232 2.17 -0.27 31.38
N ALA A 233 1.30 -1.20 30.98
CA ALA A 233 1.73 -2.47 30.38
C ALA A 233 2.44 -2.26 29.03
N VAL A 234 1.92 -1.35 28.19
CA VAL A 234 2.56 -1.00 26.92
C VAL A 234 3.92 -0.34 27.10
N LYS A 235 4.05 0.59 28.08
CA LYS A 235 5.34 1.20 28.42
C LYS A 235 6.37 0.13 28.78
N ALA A 236 5.99 -0.85 29.61
CA ALA A 236 6.88 -1.95 29.98
C ALA A 236 7.27 -2.85 28.78
N GLU A 237 6.31 -3.23 27.93
CA GLU A 237 6.58 -4.08 26.76
C GLU A 237 7.45 -3.38 25.72
N LEU A 238 7.19 -2.11 25.45
CA LEU A 238 7.99 -1.36 24.49
C LEU A 238 9.39 -1.04 25.05
N ALA A 239 9.52 -0.79 26.35
CA ALA A 239 10.84 -0.67 26.99
C ALA A 239 11.67 -1.97 26.87
N ALA A 240 11.04 -3.14 26.97
CA ALA A 240 11.69 -4.43 26.75
C ALA A 240 12.19 -4.63 25.30
N LEU A 241 11.60 -3.93 24.34
CA LEU A 241 12.06 -3.84 22.94
C LEU A 241 13.06 -2.69 22.72
N GLY A 242 13.46 -1.97 23.77
CA GLY A 242 14.37 -0.83 23.71
C GLY A 242 13.72 0.48 23.25
N GLY A 243 12.38 0.57 23.27
CA GLY A 243 11.65 1.78 22.92
C GLY A 243 11.54 2.79 24.07
N ASN A 244 11.20 4.03 23.72
CA ASN A 244 11.07 5.16 24.65
C ASN A 244 9.61 5.62 24.73
N VAL A 245 8.94 5.36 25.85
CA VAL A 245 7.53 5.69 26.05
C VAL A 245 7.36 6.42 27.37
N GLU A 246 6.69 7.56 27.32
CA GLU A 246 6.30 8.28 28.53
C GLU A 246 4.80 8.48 28.63
N ILE A 247 4.30 8.39 29.87
CA ILE A 247 2.90 8.59 30.22
C ILE A 247 2.78 9.96 30.85
N TYR A 248 1.90 10.80 30.31
CA TYR A 248 1.68 12.16 30.78
C TYR A 248 0.28 12.31 31.34
N THR A 249 0.15 12.91 32.51
CA THR A 249 -1.14 13.26 33.16
C THR A 249 -1.57 14.71 32.89
N ASN A 250 -0.70 15.48 32.25
CA ASN A 250 -0.88 16.89 31.91
C ASN A 250 -0.39 17.10 30.47
N GLN A 251 -0.65 18.28 29.88
CA GLN A 251 -0.09 18.61 28.58
C GLN A 251 1.46 18.54 28.63
N PRO A 252 2.11 17.66 27.84
CA PRO A 252 3.56 17.58 27.81
C PRO A 252 4.15 18.83 27.15
N ALA A 253 5.38 19.17 27.51
CA ALA A 253 6.18 20.10 26.71
C ALA A 253 6.40 19.51 25.30
N PRO A 254 6.40 20.33 24.24
CA PRO A 254 6.58 19.84 22.88
C PRO A 254 7.96 19.19 22.71
N GLN A 255 8.02 18.07 21.99
CA GLN A 255 9.25 17.32 21.72
C GLN A 255 9.55 17.26 20.22
N THR A 256 10.81 17.01 19.89
CA THR A 256 11.25 16.85 18.51
C THR A 256 11.39 15.38 18.14
N GLY A 257 10.91 15.01 16.95
CA GLY A 257 11.11 13.67 16.40
C GLY A 257 10.31 12.59 17.13
N LEU A 258 9.05 12.87 17.46
CA LEU A 258 8.13 11.91 18.06
C LEU A 258 7.87 10.73 17.13
N LEU A 259 7.94 9.51 17.68
CA LEU A 259 7.47 8.29 17.03
C LEU A 259 5.96 8.11 17.18
N GLY A 260 5.36 8.73 18.19
CA GLY A 260 3.92 8.92 18.15
C GLY A 260 3.29 9.49 19.41
N VAL A 261 2.01 9.79 19.27
CA VAL A 261 1.15 10.31 20.32
C VAL A 261 -0.17 9.54 20.29
N ILE A 262 -0.60 9.05 21.45
CA ILE A 262 -1.95 8.56 21.70
C ILE A 262 -2.55 9.41 22.82
N THR A 263 -3.71 10.02 22.55
CA THR A 263 -4.43 10.87 23.52
C THR A 263 -5.95 10.70 23.41
N GLY A 264 -6.75 11.35 24.25
CA GLY A 264 -8.21 11.35 24.12
C GLY A 264 -8.77 12.70 24.52
N ALA A 265 -9.38 13.42 23.57
CA ALA A 265 -10.03 14.70 23.80
C ALA A 265 -10.88 15.06 22.56
N GLU A 266 -11.91 15.89 22.76
CA GLU A 266 -12.74 16.38 21.65
C GLU A 266 -11.97 17.27 20.68
N THR A 267 -11.14 18.15 21.25
CA THR A 267 -10.29 19.09 20.53
C THR A 267 -8.84 18.77 20.84
N VAL A 268 -8.07 18.50 19.80
CA VAL A 268 -6.63 18.27 19.88
C VAL A 268 -5.94 19.18 18.86
N LYS A 269 -4.80 19.76 19.25
CA LYS A 269 -3.93 20.49 18.34
C LYS A 269 -2.60 19.74 18.25
N PRO A 270 -2.39 18.91 17.21
CA PRO A 270 -1.21 18.05 17.10
C PRO A 270 0.14 18.77 17.23
N SER A 271 0.22 20.03 16.79
CA SER A 271 1.45 20.83 16.90
C SER A 271 1.83 21.20 18.34
N ASP A 272 0.93 21.09 19.31
CA ASP A 272 1.23 21.33 20.72
C ASP A 272 2.07 20.19 21.34
N PHE A 273 2.17 19.03 20.67
CA PHE A 273 3.07 17.93 21.08
C PHE A 273 4.47 18.04 20.49
N GLY A 274 4.67 18.84 19.44
CA GLY A 274 5.95 19.08 18.79
C GLY A 274 6.04 18.53 17.36
N THR A 275 7.19 17.98 16.98
CA THR A 275 7.44 17.49 15.61
C THR A 275 7.50 15.97 15.54
N PHE A 276 7.07 15.41 14.41
CA PHE A 276 6.94 13.98 14.20
C PHE A 276 8.06 13.45 13.30
N ALA A 277 8.58 12.28 13.65
CA ALA A 277 9.54 11.55 12.84
C ALA A 277 8.86 10.82 11.67
N PRO A 278 9.61 10.49 10.59
CA PRO A 278 9.13 9.55 9.58
C PRO A 278 8.63 8.24 10.21
N GLY A 279 7.46 7.79 9.81
CA GLY A 279 6.79 6.62 10.37
C GLY A 279 5.89 6.88 11.58
N ALA A 280 5.84 8.10 12.13
CA ALA A 280 5.12 8.35 13.37
C ALA A 280 3.60 8.16 13.29
N LEU A 281 3.00 7.68 14.39
CA LEU A 281 1.56 7.61 14.61
C LEU A 281 1.08 8.82 15.41
N GLY A 282 0.10 9.55 14.90
CA GLY A 282 -0.69 10.49 15.71
C GLY A 282 -2.13 10.01 15.78
N GLU A 283 -2.68 9.81 16.98
CA GLU A 283 -4.04 9.34 17.13
C GLU A 283 -4.70 9.92 18.38
N HIS A 284 -6.01 10.17 18.28
CA HIS A 284 -6.81 10.59 19.41
C HIS A 284 -8.19 9.94 19.40
N LEU A 285 -8.64 9.51 20.58
CA LEU A 285 -9.99 8.99 20.75
C LEU A 285 -10.95 10.17 20.78
N THR A 286 -11.81 10.27 19.78
CA THR A 286 -12.97 11.17 19.73
C THR A 286 -13.99 10.67 18.73
N SER A 287 -15.21 11.21 18.80
CA SER A 287 -16.25 10.96 17.81
C SER A 287 -15.92 11.64 16.49
N TRP A 288 -16.28 11.01 15.37
CA TRP A 288 -16.27 11.63 14.04
C TRP A 288 -14.90 12.19 13.58
N ALA A 289 -13.79 11.65 14.09
CA ALA A 289 -12.44 12.09 13.69
C ALA A 289 -12.16 11.85 12.19
N ALA A 290 -12.91 10.95 11.54
CA ALA A 290 -12.87 10.69 10.09
C ALA A 290 -14.22 10.94 9.40
N GLU A 291 -15.11 11.71 10.03
CA GLU A 291 -16.29 12.29 9.38
C GLU A 291 -16.05 13.80 9.27
N PHE A 292 -15.70 14.25 8.07
CA PHE A 292 -15.04 15.54 7.86
C PHE A 292 -15.99 16.76 7.94
N GLN A 293 -17.29 16.52 8.10
CA GLN A 293 -18.33 17.54 8.17
C GLN A 293 -18.81 17.81 9.62
N LYS A 294 -18.23 17.12 10.60
CA LYS A 294 -18.53 17.28 12.05
C LYS A 294 -17.51 18.20 12.75
N PRO A 295 -17.80 18.76 13.94
CA PRO A 295 -16.96 19.79 14.55
C PRO A 295 -15.67 19.30 15.24
N GLN A 296 -15.55 18.01 15.56
CA GLN A 296 -14.37 17.47 16.26
C GLN A 296 -13.11 17.53 15.41
N THR A 297 -11.95 17.64 16.07
CA THR A 297 -10.62 17.58 15.43
C THR A 297 -10.51 16.40 14.48
N LYS A 298 -9.98 16.63 13.28
CA LYS A 298 -9.88 15.59 12.25
C LYS A 298 -8.61 14.80 12.42
N CYS A 299 -8.69 13.49 12.17
CA CYS A 299 -7.54 12.61 12.20
C CYS A 299 -6.46 13.06 11.20
N THR A 300 -6.85 13.72 10.10
CA THR A 300 -5.95 14.32 9.11
C THR A 300 -5.09 15.45 9.66
N ASP A 301 -5.48 16.10 10.77
CA ASP A 301 -4.65 17.15 11.39
C ASP A 301 -3.32 16.60 11.90
N TRP A 302 -3.29 15.32 12.31
CA TRP A 302 -2.05 14.63 12.65
C TRP A 302 -1.15 14.46 11.43
N LEU A 303 -1.73 14.08 10.28
CA LEU A 303 -0.97 13.98 9.04
C LEU A 303 -0.42 15.35 8.67
N THR A 304 -1.24 16.40 8.66
CA THR A 304 -0.83 17.78 8.38
C THR A 304 0.30 18.24 9.30
N ALA A 305 0.27 17.87 10.59
CA ALA A 305 1.31 18.21 11.56
C ALA A 305 2.63 17.43 11.41
N GLY A 306 2.66 16.37 10.58
CA GLY A 306 3.88 15.64 10.26
C GLY A 306 3.81 14.13 10.52
N ALA A 307 2.76 13.64 11.20
CA ALA A 307 2.58 12.21 11.40
C ALA A 307 2.48 11.49 10.05
N THR A 308 2.90 10.22 10.04
CA THR A 308 2.90 9.39 8.83
C THR A 308 1.63 8.57 8.72
N VAL A 309 1.06 8.18 9.87
CA VAL A 309 -0.18 7.40 9.95
C VAL A 309 -1.08 7.92 11.06
N THR A 310 -2.39 7.73 10.88
CA THR A 310 -3.43 8.14 11.82
C THR A 310 -4.66 7.23 11.67
N ALA A 311 -5.58 7.31 12.63
CA ALA A 311 -6.87 6.63 12.57
C ALA A 311 -7.97 7.57 13.07
N GLY A 312 -9.19 7.38 12.57
CA GLY A 312 -10.36 8.12 13.03
C GLY A 312 -11.65 7.38 12.74
N THR A 313 -12.70 7.63 13.54
CA THR A 313 -14.00 7.00 13.32
C THR A 313 -14.84 7.81 12.34
N VAL A 314 -15.55 7.12 11.45
CA VAL A 314 -16.51 7.74 10.53
C VAL A 314 -17.90 7.92 11.15
N THR A 315 -18.06 7.52 12.42
CA THR A 315 -19.31 7.53 13.18
C THR A 315 -19.09 8.02 14.61
N GLU A 316 -20.18 8.23 15.35
CA GLU A 316 -20.21 8.31 16.82
C GLU A 316 -19.90 6.93 17.42
N PRO A 317 -18.73 6.73 18.04
CA PRO A 317 -18.29 5.40 18.45
C PRO A 317 -18.66 5.05 19.89
N TYR A 318 -19.24 5.98 20.67
CA TYR A 318 -19.12 6.01 22.13
C TYR A 318 -17.66 6.16 22.58
N SER A 319 -17.45 6.39 23.87
CA SER A 319 -16.12 6.30 24.50
C SER A 319 -15.68 4.85 24.70
N ASN A 320 -15.61 4.08 23.61
CA ASN A 320 -15.33 2.64 23.63
C ASN A 320 -13.97 2.35 22.98
N TRP A 321 -12.97 1.99 23.80
CA TRP A 321 -11.61 1.68 23.33
C TRP A 321 -11.56 0.59 22.26
N ALA A 322 -12.51 -0.35 22.25
CA ALA A 322 -12.49 -1.48 21.32
C ALA A 322 -12.60 -1.04 19.84
N LYS A 323 -13.11 0.17 19.61
CA LYS A 323 -13.23 0.79 18.28
C LYS A 323 -12.06 1.69 17.91
N PHE A 324 -10.99 1.71 18.70
CA PHE A 324 -9.80 2.54 18.48
C PHE A 324 -8.53 1.68 18.54
N PRO A 325 -7.41 2.15 17.97
CA PRO A 325 -6.12 1.49 18.15
C PRO A 325 -5.74 1.41 19.64
N HIS A 326 -5.43 0.20 20.11
CA HIS A 326 -4.79 -0.03 21.40
C HIS A 326 -3.35 0.49 21.35
N ALA A 327 -2.82 1.01 22.47
CA ALA A 327 -1.45 1.51 22.54
C ALA A 327 -0.36 0.47 22.19
N ARG A 328 -0.70 -0.83 22.11
CA ARG A 328 0.19 -1.89 21.62
C ARG A 328 0.51 -1.78 20.14
N PHE A 329 -0.14 -0.88 19.39
CA PHE A 329 0.32 -0.49 18.06
C PHE A 329 1.85 -0.32 18.04
N PHE A 330 2.41 0.42 19.00
CA PHE A 330 3.85 0.67 19.04
C PHE A 330 4.68 -0.58 19.36
N VAL A 331 4.13 -1.57 20.07
CA VAL A 331 4.80 -2.86 20.31
C VAL A 331 4.89 -3.67 19.02
N HIS A 332 3.80 -3.75 18.25
CA HIS A 332 3.81 -4.40 16.93
C HIS A 332 4.78 -3.71 15.98
N TYR A 333 4.74 -2.37 15.96
CA TYR A 333 5.51 -1.57 15.05
C TYR A 333 7.01 -1.59 15.36
N ALA A 334 7.38 -1.54 16.65
CA ALA A 334 8.77 -1.72 17.10
C ALA A 334 9.29 -3.15 16.86
N SER A 335 8.39 -4.13 16.72
CA SER A 335 8.75 -5.52 16.42
C SER A 335 8.96 -5.79 14.93
N GLY A 336 8.72 -4.82 14.04
CA GLY A 336 8.96 -4.94 12.61
C GLY A 336 7.71 -5.08 11.74
N CYS A 337 6.50 -5.09 12.32
CA CYS A 337 5.27 -5.02 11.55
C CYS A 337 5.18 -3.73 10.74
N SER A 338 4.48 -3.75 9.61
CA SER A 338 4.07 -2.51 8.94
C SER A 338 3.06 -1.72 9.77
N ALA A 339 2.83 -0.46 9.40
CA ALA A 339 1.78 0.34 10.02
C ALA A 339 0.40 -0.32 9.88
N MET A 340 0.07 -0.88 8.72
CA MET A 340 -1.21 -1.57 8.51
C MET A 340 -1.34 -2.82 9.39
N GLU A 341 -0.27 -3.62 9.49
CA GLU A 341 -0.24 -4.80 10.36
C GLU A 341 -0.36 -4.41 11.84
N SER A 342 0.29 -3.32 12.24
CA SER A 342 0.25 -2.80 13.61
C SER A 342 -1.14 -2.28 13.96
N PHE A 343 -1.83 -1.60 13.03
CA PHE A 343 -3.22 -1.18 13.22
C PHE A 343 -4.13 -2.38 13.44
N TYR A 344 -4.19 -3.32 12.50
CA TYR A 344 -5.15 -4.43 12.58
C TYR A 344 -4.88 -5.40 13.74
N GLN A 345 -3.64 -5.47 14.22
CA GLN A 345 -3.31 -6.19 15.46
C GLN A 345 -3.66 -5.41 16.73
N SER A 346 -3.77 -4.09 16.66
CA SER A 346 -4.11 -3.22 17.79
C SER A 346 -5.59 -2.88 17.93
N ILE A 347 -6.43 -3.21 16.95
CA ILE A 347 -7.85 -2.81 16.93
C ILE A 347 -8.74 -4.03 17.17
N PHE A 348 -9.53 -3.99 18.24
CA PHE A 348 -10.46 -5.07 18.57
C PHE A 348 -11.60 -5.16 17.55
N SER A 349 -12.26 -4.04 17.25
CA SER A 349 -13.38 -3.91 16.32
C SER A 349 -13.13 -2.81 15.29
N PRO A 350 -12.54 -3.11 14.11
CA PRO A 350 -12.12 -2.10 13.12
C PRO A 350 -13.26 -1.51 12.27
N VAL A 351 -14.49 -2.00 12.44
CA VAL A 351 -15.63 -1.70 11.58
C VAL A 351 -15.91 -0.19 11.35
N PRO A 352 -15.85 0.70 12.36
CA PRO A 352 -16.11 2.12 12.14
C PRO A 352 -14.86 2.96 11.83
N LEU A 353 -13.67 2.35 11.76
CA LEU A 353 -12.40 3.07 11.65
C LEU A 353 -11.97 3.29 10.21
N LEU A 354 -11.54 4.51 9.92
CA LEU A 354 -10.75 4.86 8.75
C LEU A 354 -9.28 4.98 9.19
N LEU A 355 -8.40 4.29 8.48
CA LEU A 355 -6.95 4.30 8.69
C LEU A 355 -6.30 5.09 7.55
N LEU A 356 -5.56 6.16 7.87
CA LEU A 356 -4.98 7.05 6.86
C LEU A 356 -3.45 7.13 6.95
N GLY A 357 -2.79 7.28 5.80
CA GLY A 357 -1.35 7.47 5.68
C GLY A 357 -0.64 6.35 4.91
N ASN A 358 0.65 6.10 5.20
CA ASN A 358 1.42 5.08 4.49
C ASN A 358 1.31 3.68 5.15
N PRO A 359 0.61 2.71 4.53
CA PRO A 359 0.40 1.38 5.12
C PRO A 359 1.66 0.53 5.26
N LEU A 360 2.62 0.69 4.34
CA LEU A 360 3.87 -0.08 4.31
C LEU A 360 4.97 0.57 5.16
N SER A 361 4.67 1.70 5.83
CA SER A 361 5.57 2.34 6.76
C SER A 361 6.05 1.34 7.81
N GLN A 362 7.35 1.33 8.09
CA GLN A 362 8.02 0.44 9.04
C GLN A 362 9.14 1.20 9.73
N ILE A 363 9.16 1.21 11.05
CA ILE A 363 10.20 1.93 11.82
C ILE A 363 11.40 1.07 12.17
N THR A 364 11.25 -0.24 12.05
CA THR A 364 12.30 -1.23 12.24
C THR A 364 12.32 -2.16 11.02
N GLY A 365 13.51 -2.58 10.62
CA GLY A 365 13.69 -3.48 9.49
C GLY A 365 15.08 -4.10 9.51
N LEU A 366 15.20 -5.30 8.94
CA LEU A 366 16.48 -5.95 8.72
C LEU A 366 16.85 -5.80 7.25
N PRO A 367 17.90 -5.06 6.89
CA PRO A 367 18.37 -5.02 5.51
C PRO A 367 18.78 -6.42 5.06
N VAL A 368 18.51 -6.74 3.79
CA VAL A 368 18.90 -7.99 3.15
C VAL A 368 19.58 -7.69 1.82
N GLU A 369 20.76 -8.26 1.63
CA GLU A 369 21.46 -8.23 0.34
C GLU A 369 21.07 -9.49 -0.44
N ILE A 370 20.50 -9.33 -1.64
CA ILE A 370 20.07 -10.45 -2.49
C ILE A 370 20.95 -10.50 -3.75
N LYS A 371 21.52 -11.67 -4.06
CA LYS A 371 22.33 -11.95 -5.25
C LYS A 371 21.77 -13.10 -6.06
N THR A 372 22.05 -13.07 -7.35
CA THR A 372 21.76 -14.17 -8.27
C THR A 372 23.06 -14.81 -8.74
N ILE A 373 23.06 -16.13 -8.84
CA ILE A 373 24.17 -16.93 -9.36
C ILE A 373 23.65 -17.77 -10.51
N GLY A 374 24.33 -17.69 -11.66
CA GLY A 374 23.95 -18.45 -12.87
C GLY A 374 22.78 -17.86 -13.66
N LEU A 375 22.23 -16.70 -13.27
CA LEU A 375 21.16 -16.06 -14.03
C LEU A 375 21.70 -15.44 -15.33
N SER A 376 21.36 -16.07 -16.46
CA SER A 376 21.67 -15.56 -17.79
C SER A 376 20.83 -14.32 -18.12
N LYS A 377 21.45 -13.32 -18.77
CA LYS A 377 20.72 -12.13 -19.25
C LYS A 377 19.78 -12.45 -20.40
N GLU A 378 20.18 -13.39 -21.25
CA GLU A 378 19.36 -13.91 -22.34
C GLU A 378 19.18 -15.43 -22.14
N ILE A 379 17.94 -15.89 -22.21
CA ILE A 379 17.52 -17.27 -21.98
C ILE A 379 16.96 -17.79 -23.30
N SER A 380 17.71 -18.68 -23.94
CA SER A 380 17.35 -19.27 -25.24
C SER A 380 17.03 -20.76 -25.16
N SER A 381 17.20 -21.37 -23.98
CA SER A 381 16.88 -22.77 -23.74
C SER A 381 16.30 -23.00 -22.34
N ASN A 382 15.63 -24.13 -22.15
CA ASN A 382 15.10 -24.52 -20.84
C ASN A 382 16.22 -24.85 -19.82
N VAL A 383 17.45 -25.11 -20.28
CA VAL A 383 18.60 -25.40 -19.40
C VAL A 383 19.10 -24.11 -18.75
N ASP A 384 18.93 -22.97 -19.42
CA ASP A 384 19.34 -21.64 -18.93
C ASP A 384 18.23 -20.95 -18.11
N ALA A 385 17.08 -21.59 -17.96
CA ALA A 385 15.89 -21.06 -17.31
C ALA A 385 15.84 -21.35 -15.80
N ALA A 386 16.99 -21.52 -15.15
CA ALA A 386 17.09 -21.74 -13.71
C ALA A 386 18.31 -21.02 -13.14
N PHE A 387 18.18 -20.50 -11.92
CA PHE A 387 19.27 -19.81 -11.24
C PHE A 387 19.16 -19.95 -9.73
N VAL A 388 20.24 -19.63 -9.02
CA VAL A 388 20.30 -19.66 -7.56
C VAL A 388 20.18 -18.24 -7.01
N ALA A 389 19.33 -18.05 -6.02
CA ALA A 389 19.27 -16.83 -5.21
C ALA A 389 19.99 -17.03 -3.87
N GLU A 390 20.83 -16.06 -3.50
CA GLU A 390 21.47 -16.01 -2.19
C GLU A 390 21.10 -14.70 -1.49
N ALA A 391 20.77 -14.80 -0.21
CA ALA A 391 20.46 -13.65 0.62
C ALA A 391 21.35 -13.60 1.87
N LYS A 392 21.81 -12.40 2.21
CA LYS A 392 22.59 -12.13 3.42
C LYS A 392 21.89 -11.11 4.30
N PHE A 393 21.59 -11.52 5.53
CA PHE A 393 21.10 -10.66 6.60
C PHE A 393 22.25 -10.20 7.50
N PRO A 394 22.11 -9.06 8.22
CA PRO A 394 23.12 -8.57 9.16
C PRO A 394 23.22 -9.43 10.43
N ILE A 395 22.24 -10.33 10.63
CA ILE A 395 22.20 -11.29 11.73
C ILE A 395 22.00 -12.70 11.16
N PRO A 396 22.46 -13.76 11.85
CA PRO A 396 22.11 -15.12 11.48
C PRO A 396 20.59 -15.32 11.43
N ALA A 397 20.08 -15.76 10.28
CA ALA A 397 18.67 -16.04 10.09
C ALA A 397 18.52 -17.21 9.12
N GLN A 398 17.55 -18.09 9.39
CA GLN A 398 17.06 -19.00 8.36
C GLN A 398 16.29 -18.15 7.34
N VAL A 399 16.57 -18.35 6.05
CA VAL A 399 15.98 -17.56 4.97
C VAL A 399 14.94 -18.39 4.23
N LEU A 400 13.80 -17.77 3.94
CA LEU A 400 12.82 -18.24 2.97
C LEU A 400 12.94 -17.42 1.68
N TYR A 401 12.96 -18.12 0.54
CA TYR A 401 13.01 -17.55 -0.80
C TYR A 401 11.69 -17.77 -1.52
N SER A 402 11.17 -16.73 -2.15
CA SER A 402 10.06 -16.80 -3.10
C SER A 402 10.38 -15.96 -4.33
N ALA A 403 9.62 -16.14 -5.40
CA ALA A 403 9.87 -15.41 -6.64
C ALA A 403 8.60 -15.12 -7.43
N LEU A 404 8.61 -13.98 -8.13
CA LEU A 404 7.60 -13.60 -9.10
C LEU A 404 8.23 -13.47 -10.49
N PHE A 405 7.46 -13.82 -11.53
CA PHE A 405 7.77 -13.58 -12.93
C PHE A 405 6.68 -12.69 -13.52
N ASP A 406 7.07 -11.51 -14.01
CA ASP A 406 6.15 -10.45 -14.44
C ASP A 406 5.04 -10.15 -13.41
N GLY A 407 5.42 -10.09 -12.14
CA GLY A 407 4.51 -9.79 -11.02
C GLY A 407 3.67 -10.96 -10.51
N LYS A 408 3.73 -12.14 -11.16
CA LYS A 408 2.98 -13.34 -10.76
C LYS A 408 3.88 -14.35 -10.07
N GLN A 409 3.37 -14.96 -8.99
CA GLN A 409 4.13 -15.94 -8.22
C GLN A 409 4.51 -17.18 -9.05
N ILE A 410 5.81 -17.51 -9.05
CA ILE A 410 6.37 -18.72 -9.66
C ILE A 410 7.03 -19.65 -8.65
N LYS A 411 7.28 -19.15 -7.42
CA LYS A 411 7.86 -19.92 -6.33
C LYS A 411 7.24 -19.49 -5.00
N GLU A 412 6.78 -20.47 -4.23
CA GLU A 412 6.34 -20.30 -2.84
C GLU A 412 7.53 -20.11 -1.89
N ALA A 413 7.29 -19.47 -0.75
CA ALA A 413 8.34 -19.22 0.24
C ALA A 413 8.84 -20.53 0.88
N ASP A 414 10.08 -20.89 0.61
CA ASP A 414 10.74 -22.08 1.18
C ASP A 414 12.25 -21.88 1.40
N GLY A 415 12.95 -22.85 1.99
CA GLY A 415 14.39 -22.78 2.22
C GLY A 415 15.27 -23.11 1.00
N VAL A 416 14.68 -23.33 -0.18
CA VAL A 416 15.38 -23.76 -1.40
C VAL A 416 15.78 -22.53 -2.20
N THR A 417 17.07 -22.43 -2.52
CA THR A 417 17.66 -21.28 -3.21
C THR A 417 17.45 -21.29 -4.73
N LEU A 418 17.14 -22.46 -5.30
CA LEU A 418 16.89 -22.63 -6.73
C LEU A 418 15.56 -21.97 -7.13
N ILE A 419 15.58 -21.23 -8.23
CA ILE A 419 14.42 -20.59 -8.86
C ILE A 419 14.38 -21.02 -10.32
N ASP A 420 13.28 -21.66 -10.72
CA ASP A 420 13.00 -22.03 -12.11
C ASP A 420 12.08 -20.98 -12.76
N LEU A 421 12.44 -20.53 -13.94
CA LEU A 421 11.66 -19.59 -14.73
C LEU A 421 10.68 -20.36 -15.64
N PRO A 422 9.46 -19.85 -15.86
CA PRO A 422 8.43 -20.50 -16.69
C PRO A 422 8.72 -20.32 -18.19
N TYR A 423 9.88 -20.79 -18.65
CA TYR A 423 10.40 -20.55 -20.01
C TYR A 423 9.48 -21.11 -21.11
N LYS A 424 8.82 -22.24 -20.86
CA LYS A 424 7.92 -22.86 -21.84
C LYS A 424 6.73 -21.95 -22.14
N GLU A 425 6.14 -21.37 -21.11
CA GLU A 425 4.95 -20.52 -21.16
C GLU A 425 5.26 -19.06 -21.52
N ALA A 426 6.46 -18.57 -21.18
CA ALA A 426 6.82 -17.16 -21.35
C ALA A 426 6.87 -16.71 -22.82
N GLY A 427 6.72 -15.42 -23.09
CA GLY A 427 6.92 -14.84 -24.43
C GLY A 427 8.41 -14.71 -24.79
N ASP A 428 8.69 -14.29 -26.02
CA ASP A 428 10.00 -13.69 -26.32
C ASP A 428 10.05 -12.25 -25.75
N GLY A 429 11.24 -11.68 -25.59
CA GLY A 429 11.44 -10.29 -25.17
C GLY A 429 11.74 -10.12 -23.69
N TYR A 430 11.43 -8.95 -23.15
CA TYR A 430 11.76 -8.55 -21.79
C TYR A 430 10.78 -9.14 -20.78
N HIS A 431 11.32 -9.69 -19.70
CA HIS A 431 10.59 -10.12 -18.51
C HIS A 431 11.28 -9.61 -17.25
N GLU A 432 10.52 -9.51 -16.16
CA GLU A 432 11.04 -9.10 -14.85
C GLU A 432 10.89 -10.23 -13.84
N VAL A 433 11.99 -10.60 -13.19
CA VAL A 433 12.02 -11.58 -12.11
C VAL A 433 12.21 -10.86 -10.79
N ARG A 434 11.21 -10.95 -9.92
CA ARG A 434 11.33 -10.47 -8.53
C ARG A 434 11.75 -11.61 -7.64
N ILE A 435 12.92 -11.49 -7.01
CA ILE A 435 13.40 -12.43 -5.99
C ILE A 435 13.11 -11.82 -4.63
N ILE A 436 12.49 -12.60 -3.75
CA ILE A 436 12.13 -12.19 -2.40
C ILE A 436 12.91 -13.06 -1.41
N ALA A 437 13.48 -12.44 -0.39
CA ALA A 437 14.14 -13.13 0.71
C ALA A 437 13.63 -12.61 2.05
N GLN A 438 13.17 -13.52 2.91
CA GLN A 438 12.62 -13.20 4.21
C GLN A 438 13.30 -14.04 5.29
N ALA A 439 13.58 -13.45 6.44
CA ALA A 439 13.98 -14.20 7.62
C ALA A 439 12.78 -14.99 8.17
N PHE A 440 13.00 -16.25 8.51
CA PHE A 440 12.00 -17.09 9.16
C PHE A 440 11.76 -16.62 10.60
N ASN A 441 10.79 -15.74 10.76
CA ASN A 441 10.42 -15.07 12.01
C ASN A 441 8.93 -14.70 11.94
N PRO A 442 8.17 -14.67 13.05
CA PRO A 442 6.76 -14.25 13.07
C PRO A 442 6.43 -12.91 12.36
N VAL A 443 7.36 -11.95 12.33
CA VAL A 443 7.19 -10.66 11.62
C VAL A 443 7.84 -10.62 10.22
N THR A 444 8.49 -11.71 9.80
CA THR A 444 9.06 -11.95 8.46
C THR A 444 9.82 -10.77 7.82
N PRO A 445 10.84 -10.19 8.48
CA PRO A 445 11.60 -9.10 7.90
C PRO A 445 12.36 -9.57 6.67
N GLY A 446 12.44 -8.72 5.65
CA GLY A 446 13.05 -9.07 4.39
C GLY A 446 13.12 -7.92 3.40
N GLY A 447 13.24 -8.31 2.14
CA GLY A 447 13.30 -7.41 1.00
C GLY A 447 13.23 -8.19 -0.30
N PHE A 448 13.30 -7.46 -1.40
CA PHE A 448 13.28 -8.06 -2.72
C PHE A 448 14.29 -7.39 -3.66
N ARG A 449 14.55 -8.07 -4.77
CA ARG A 449 15.37 -7.58 -5.87
C ARG A 449 14.69 -7.95 -7.19
N ASP A 450 14.48 -6.94 -8.01
CA ASP A 450 13.99 -7.12 -9.38
C ASP A 450 15.19 -7.26 -10.31
N VAL A 451 15.15 -8.26 -11.19
CA VAL A 451 16.18 -8.54 -12.18
C VAL A 451 15.55 -8.70 -13.56
N PRO A 452 16.01 -7.95 -14.58
CA PRO A 452 15.53 -8.14 -15.94
C PRO A 452 16.10 -9.43 -16.54
N VAL A 453 15.27 -10.15 -17.29
CA VAL A 453 15.68 -11.30 -18.09
C VAL A 453 15.09 -11.16 -19.50
N PHE A 454 15.82 -11.59 -20.52
CA PHE A 454 15.35 -11.61 -21.89
C PHE A 454 15.15 -13.04 -22.34
N ILE A 455 13.96 -13.38 -22.83
CA ILE A 455 13.67 -14.72 -23.38
C ILE A 455 13.70 -14.63 -24.90
N ASN A 456 14.39 -15.60 -25.52
CA ASN A 456 14.55 -15.65 -26.98
C ASN A 456 14.35 -17.08 -27.49
N LYS A 457 13.12 -17.40 -27.90
CA LYS A 457 12.74 -18.71 -28.43
C LYS A 457 12.58 -18.71 -29.94
N LYS A 458 12.09 -17.60 -30.50
CA LYS A 458 11.76 -17.46 -31.93
C LYS A 458 12.55 -16.33 -32.62
N GLY A 459 13.47 -15.67 -31.92
CA GLY A 459 14.21 -14.52 -32.47
C GLY A 459 13.36 -13.27 -32.59
N ARG A 460 12.21 -13.20 -31.90
CA ARG A 460 11.34 -12.01 -31.90
C ARG A 460 11.82 -11.04 -30.82
N SER A 461 11.85 -9.74 -31.14
CA SER A 461 12.17 -8.71 -30.15
C SER A 461 11.46 -7.41 -30.44
N LEU A 462 11.22 -6.64 -29.38
CA LEU A 462 10.54 -5.35 -29.41
C LEU A 462 11.31 -4.35 -28.56
N ALA A 463 11.53 -3.15 -29.08
CA ALA A 463 12.16 -2.06 -28.35
C ALA A 463 11.40 -0.75 -28.58
N ILE A 464 11.23 0.06 -27.54
CA ILE A 464 10.82 1.45 -27.70
C ILE A 464 12.09 2.23 -28.10
N THR A 465 12.05 2.90 -29.26
CA THR A 465 13.19 3.67 -29.79
C THR A 465 13.05 5.16 -29.55
N ASN A 466 11.82 5.65 -29.39
CA ASN A 466 11.55 7.04 -29.09
C ASN A 466 10.27 7.19 -28.28
N MET A 467 10.21 8.21 -27.43
CA MET A 467 9.03 8.63 -26.68
C MET A 467 8.92 10.15 -26.74
N VAL A 468 7.82 10.63 -27.31
CA VAL A 468 7.57 12.06 -27.53
C VAL A 468 6.31 12.47 -26.78
N SER A 469 6.44 13.41 -25.85
CA SER A 469 5.29 14.11 -25.29
C SER A 469 4.80 15.17 -26.27
N ARG A 470 3.48 15.27 -26.42
CA ARG A 470 2.75 16.24 -27.26
C ARG A 470 1.76 17.00 -26.36
N PRO A 471 2.22 17.98 -25.56
CA PRO A 471 1.41 18.62 -24.53
C PRO A 471 0.17 19.34 -25.07
N GLU A 472 0.29 19.95 -26.25
CA GLU A 472 -0.80 20.62 -26.97
C GLU A 472 -2.00 19.70 -27.24
N ARG A 473 -1.78 18.38 -27.24
CA ARG A 473 -2.80 17.34 -27.43
C ARG A 473 -3.00 16.46 -26.21
N GLN A 474 -2.23 16.69 -25.14
CA GLN A 474 -2.17 15.81 -23.95
C GLN A 474 -1.85 14.36 -24.34
N GLU A 475 -0.97 14.17 -25.32
CA GLU A 475 -0.63 12.85 -25.86
C GLU A 475 0.82 12.49 -25.58
N VAL A 476 1.07 11.20 -25.41
CA VAL A 476 2.41 10.61 -25.48
C VAL A 476 2.43 9.66 -26.67
N ALA A 477 3.43 9.81 -27.54
CA ALA A 477 3.66 8.94 -28.68
C ALA A 477 4.93 8.11 -28.48
N LEU A 478 4.82 6.79 -28.66
CA LEU A 478 5.93 5.84 -28.62
C LEU A 478 6.22 5.32 -30.03
N SER A 479 7.47 5.43 -30.45
CA SER A 479 7.96 4.73 -31.63
C SER A 479 8.64 3.44 -31.21
N VAL A 480 8.39 2.36 -31.95
CA VAL A 480 8.95 1.04 -31.64
C VAL A 480 9.76 0.50 -32.82
N THR A 481 10.69 -0.41 -32.52
CA THR A 481 11.37 -1.24 -33.51
C THR A 481 11.13 -2.70 -33.20
N ILE A 482 10.86 -3.46 -34.26
CA ILE A 482 10.55 -4.89 -34.20
C ILE A 482 11.63 -5.62 -35.00
N ASN A 483 12.27 -6.61 -34.37
CA ASN A 483 13.19 -7.50 -35.07
C ASN A 483 12.67 -8.94 -35.00
N GLY A 484 12.97 -9.69 -36.06
CA GLY A 484 12.50 -11.06 -36.24
C GLY A 484 12.09 -11.29 -37.69
N LYS A 485 11.89 -12.56 -38.06
CA LYS A 485 11.40 -12.93 -39.40
C LYS A 485 9.91 -12.70 -39.56
N GLU A 486 9.18 -12.78 -38.45
CA GLU A 486 7.74 -12.61 -38.39
C GLU A 486 7.42 -11.22 -37.86
N MET A 487 6.35 -10.62 -38.36
CA MET A 487 5.83 -9.35 -37.88
C MET A 487 4.61 -9.62 -36.98
N PRO A 488 4.39 -8.81 -35.93
CA PRO A 488 3.20 -8.96 -35.12
C PRO A 488 1.96 -8.48 -35.87
N LYS A 489 0.81 -8.95 -35.39
CA LYS A 489 -0.51 -8.51 -35.84
C LYS A 489 -0.92 -7.19 -35.19
N GLU A 490 -0.62 -7.04 -33.90
CA GLU A 490 -1.04 -5.88 -33.10
C GLU A 490 0.10 -5.38 -32.22
N ILE A 491 0.04 -4.09 -31.87
CA ILE A 491 0.88 -3.47 -30.86
C ILE A 491 0.03 -2.62 -29.90
N TYR A 492 0.52 -2.45 -28.67
CA TYR A 492 -0.06 -1.57 -27.67
C TYR A 492 0.99 -1.17 -26.62
N ALA A 493 0.70 -0.16 -25.81
CA ALA A 493 1.52 0.18 -24.66
C ALA A 493 0.89 -0.37 -23.36
N LEU A 494 1.71 -0.90 -22.47
CA LEU A 494 1.31 -1.43 -21.18
C LEU A 494 1.84 -0.51 -20.07
N SER A 495 0.93 0.02 -19.24
CA SER A 495 1.26 0.80 -18.04
C SER A 495 0.40 0.35 -16.88
N ASN A 496 1.02 -0.10 -15.77
CA ASN A 496 0.33 -0.54 -14.55
C ASN A 496 -0.84 -1.53 -14.82
N GLY A 497 -0.60 -2.55 -15.66
CA GLY A 497 -1.61 -3.54 -16.06
C GLY A 497 -2.70 -3.02 -17.01
N ARG A 498 -2.60 -1.78 -17.51
CA ARG A 498 -3.52 -1.19 -18.50
C ARG A 498 -2.94 -1.24 -19.90
N GLN A 499 -3.74 -1.71 -20.85
CA GLN A 499 -3.43 -1.62 -22.28
C GLN A 499 -3.86 -0.26 -22.81
N LEU A 500 -2.96 0.43 -23.50
CA LEU A 500 -3.15 1.74 -24.08
C LEU A 500 -2.95 1.67 -25.58
N ASP A 501 -3.90 2.20 -26.33
CA ASP A 501 -3.84 2.34 -27.79
C ASP A 501 -3.46 1.03 -28.52
N ARG A 502 -4.22 -0.03 -28.23
CA ARG A 502 -4.08 -1.31 -28.93
C ARG A 502 -4.61 -1.21 -30.35
N LYS A 503 -3.79 -1.59 -31.33
CA LYS A 503 -4.13 -1.49 -32.75
C LYS A 503 -3.30 -2.42 -33.64
N PRO A 504 -3.75 -2.66 -34.89
CA PRO A 504 -2.97 -3.40 -35.87
C PRO A 504 -1.59 -2.78 -36.11
N TYR A 505 -0.59 -3.63 -36.31
CA TYR A 505 0.77 -3.20 -36.59
C TYR A 505 1.00 -2.99 -38.09
N SER A 506 1.69 -1.89 -38.41
CA SER A 506 2.35 -1.67 -39.69
C SER A 506 3.68 -0.94 -39.48
N ALA A 507 4.63 -1.06 -40.41
CA ALA A 507 5.93 -0.40 -40.27
C ALA A 507 5.76 1.13 -40.09
N GLY A 508 6.37 1.68 -39.04
CA GLY A 508 6.26 3.10 -38.69
C GLY A 508 5.05 3.47 -37.82
N THR A 509 4.24 2.50 -37.39
CA THR A 509 3.12 2.76 -36.47
C THR A 509 3.63 3.25 -35.12
N GLU A 510 3.14 4.41 -34.67
CA GLU A 510 3.35 4.92 -33.30
C GLU A 510 2.22 4.44 -32.38
N ILE A 511 2.53 4.19 -31.10
CA ILE A 511 1.52 4.01 -30.05
C ILE A 511 1.28 5.38 -29.41
N ILE A 512 0.05 5.90 -29.46
CA ILE A 512 -0.32 7.25 -29.03
C ILE A 512 -1.45 7.14 -28.01
N PHE A 513 -1.23 7.65 -26.80
CA PHE A 513 -2.25 7.64 -25.74
C PHE A 513 -2.32 8.98 -25.02
N ASN A 514 -3.49 9.27 -24.43
CA ASN A 514 -3.67 10.46 -23.60
C ASN A 514 -3.00 10.26 -22.22
N GLU A 515 -2.15 11.20 -21.81
CA GLU A 515 -1.41 11.12 -20.54
C GLU A 515 -2.31 11.14 -19.30
N GLN A 516 -3.51 11.71 -19.39
CA GLN A 516 -4.51 11.68 -18.32
C GLN A 516 -5.03 10.27 -18.01
N LEU A 517 -4.86 9.30 -18.91
CA LEU A 517 -5.23 7.90 -18.64
C LEU A 517 -4.34 7.30 -17.56
N ILE A 518 -3.05 7.63 -17.54
CA ILE A 518 -2.08 7.10 -16.58
C ILE A 518 -1.75 8.07 -15.43
N GLY A 519 -2.03 9.36 -15.63
CA GLY A 519 -2.01 10.40 -14.59
C GLY A 519 -0.60 10.85 -14.18
N GLU A 520 -0.57 11.88 -13.32
CA GLU A 520 0.69 12.48 -12.84
C GLU A 520 1.54 11.51 -12.00
N GLY A 521 2.81 11.88 -11.85
CA GLY A 521 3.78 11.18 -11.03
C GLY A 521 4.64 10.19 -11.82
N PRO A 522 5.41 9.36 -11.10
CA PRO A 522 6.28 8.37 -11.73
C PRO A 522 5.45 7.30 -12.46
N ASN A 523 5.78 7.07 -13.71
CA ASN A 523 5.12 6.11 -14.59
C ASN A 523 6.15 5.16 -15.19
N ARG A 524 5.73 3.91 -15.43
CA ARG A 524 6.53 2.86 -16.10
C ARG A 524 5.72 2.31 -17.27
N ILE A 525 6.28 2.33 -18.48
CA ILE A 525 5.58 1.89 -19.69
C ILE A 525 6.42 0.91 -20.50
N GLN A 526 5.76 -0.09 -21.07
CA GLN A 526 6.34 -1.04 -22.04
C GLN A 526 5.54 -0.99 -23.33
N ALA A 527 6.20 -1.27 -24.45
CA ALA A 527 5.48 -1.67 -25.65
C ALA A 527 5.28 -3.19 -25.61
N VAL A 528 4.15 -3.64 -26.15
CA VAL A 528 3.83 -5.06 -26.29
C VAL A 528 3.37 -5.31 -27.72
N ALA A 529 3.89 -6.38 -28.33
CA ALA A 529 3.51 -6.86 -29.65
C ALA A 529 2.80 -8.21 -29.51
N ILE A 530 1.72 -8.42 -30.25
CA ILE A 530 0.97 -9.68 -30.30
C ILE A 530 1.15 -10.30 -31.68
N TYR A 531 1.64 -11.54 -31.73
CA TYR A 531 1.86 -12.29 -32.97
C TYR A 531 0.67 -13.18 -33.34
N GLU A 532 0.63 -13.68 -34.58
CA GLU A 532 -0.46 -14.54 -35.08
C GLU A 532 -0.65 -15.83 -34.27
N ASP A 533 0.41 -16.34 -33.64
CA ASP A 533 0.35 -17.51 -32.75
C ASP A 533 -0.09 -17.18 -31.32
N GLY A 534 -0.47 -15.93 -31.05
CA GLY A 534 -0.92 -15.45 -29.75
C GLY A 534 0.22 -15.11 -28.78
N MET A 535 1.49 -15.33 -29.14
CA MET A 535 2.61 -14.94 -28.29
C MET A 535 2.67 -13.41 -28.13
N THR A 536 2.82 -12.96 -26.89
CA THR A 536 3.14 -11.56 -26.58
C THR A 536 4.66 -11.38 -26.48
N VAL A 537 5.16 -10.28 -27.02
CA VAL A 537 6.58 -9.90 -26.93
C VAL A 537 6.66 -8.51 -26.32
N HIS A 538 7.39 -8.40 -25.22
CA HIS A 538 7.45 -7.18 -24.41
C HIS A 538 8.78 -6.45 -24.63
N SER A 539 8.73 -5.12 -24.70
CA SER A 539 9.94 -4.31 -24.66
C SER A 539 10.48 -4.17 -23.24
N ALA A 540 11.76 -3.80 -23.11
CA ALA A 540 12.22 -3.21 -21.87
C ALA A 540 11.38 -1.97 -21.50
N PRO A 541 11.13 -1.73 -20.20
CA PRO A 541 10.33 -0.60 -19.76
C PRO A 541 11.07 0.72 -19.87
N ILE A 542 10.33 1.79 -20.12
CA ILE A 542 10.77 3.17 -19.91
C ILE A 542 10.09 3.71 -18.64
N VAL A 543 10.87 4.32 -17.77
CA VAL A 543 10.38 5.06 -16.60
C VAL A 543 10.45 6.55 -16.90
N PHE A 544 9.38 7.27 -16.59
CA PHE A 544 9.26 8.71 -16.79
C PHE A 544 8.32 9.33 -15.77
N THR A 545 8.21 10.65 -15.75
CA THR A 545 7.30 11.36 -14.83
C THR A 545 6.38 12.28 -15.63
N ILE A 546 5.09 12.25 -15.30
CA ILE A 546 4.10 13.19 -15.82
C ILE A 546 3.85 14.27 -14.77
N THR A 547 3.73 15.51 -15.21
CA THR A 547 3.29 16.64 -14.39
C THR A 547 2.35 17.46 -15.24
N PHE A 548 1.13 17.71 -14.76
CA PHE A 548 0.22 18.63 -15.44
C PHE A 548 0.50 20.05 -14.98
N ASP A 549 0.36 21.00 -15.90
CA ASP A 549 0.39 22.41 -15.53
C ASP A 549 -0.79 22.71 -14.60
N GLU A 550 -0.55 23.40 -13.48
CA GLU A 550 -1.65 23.93 -12.68
C GLU A 550 -2.47 24.87 -13.58
N PRO A 551 -3.82 24.76 -13.58
CA PRO A 551 -4.63 25.74 -14.30
C PRO A 551 -4.25 27.13 -13.78
N SER A 552 -3.88 28.02 -14.69
CA SER A 552 -3.59 29.42 -14.36
C SER A 552 -4.79 29.97 -13.59
N LYS A 553 -4.57 30.29 -12.31
CA LYS A 553 -5.59 30.84 -11.40
C LYS A 553 -6.24 32.09 -11.96
#